data_AF-A0A2E5P3K7-F1
#
_entry.id   AF-A0A2E5P3K7-F1
#
_cell.length_a   1.000
_cell.length_b   1.000
_cell.length_c   1.000
_cell.angle_alpha   90.00
_cell.angle_beta   90.00
_cell.angle_gamma   90.00
#
_symmetry.space_group_name_H-M   'P 1'
#
loop_
_entity.id
_entity.type
_entity.pdbx_description
1 polymer ?
#
loop_
_entity_poly.entity_id
_entity_poly.type
_entity_poly.pdbx_seq_one_letter_code
_entity_poly.pdbx_strand_id
1 'polypeptide(L)'
;MAVAEELGVDVDVVLYMKEPPDEALLRRMVAGLEGPVEDLVRKDSQFKKLELIADDYVGNSDAVVELLVRRKALLQRPVLVRGDLDGTGPLEVCVGRPKDRLYEFIGATGP
;
A
#
# COMPACT_ATOMS: atom_id res chain seq x y z
N MET A 1 -11.36 0.15 12.16
CA MET A 1 -9.89 0.16 12.15
C MET A 1 -9.46 0.15 13.59
N ALA A 2 -9.26 -1.02 14.17
CA ALA A 2 -9.09 -1.13 15.62
C ALA A 2 -7.89 -0.30 16.14
N VAL A 3 -6.76 -0.30 15.43
CA VAL A 3 -5.55 0.43 15.87
C VAL A 3 -5.71 1.95 15.83
N ALA A 4 -6.29 2.52 14.77
CA ALA A 4 -6.50 3.97 14.69
C ALA A 4 -7.51 4.45 15.74
N GLU A 5 -8.58 3.68 15.94
CA GLU A 5 -9.59 3.93 16.98
C GLU A 5 -8.98 3.83 18.39
N GLU A 6 -8.14 2.82 18.66
CA GLU A 6 -7.41 2.64 19.93
C GLU A 6 -6.46 3.81 20.22
N LEU A 7 -5.80 4.35 19.19
CA LEU A 7 -4.87 5.46 19.30
C LEU A 7 -5.56 6.83 19.27
N GLY A 8 -6.88 6.89 19.03
CA GLY A 8 -7.64 8.14 18.93
C GLY A 8 -7.22 9.02 17.74
N VAL A 9 -6.70 8.41 16.67
CA VAL A 9 -6.26 9.12 15.47
C VAL A 9 -7.35 9.04 14.40
N ASP A 10 -7.79 10.19 13.91
CA ASP A 10 -8.67 10.27 12.75
C ASP A 10 -7.93 9.83 11.50
N VAL A 11 -8.49 8.85 10.78
CA VAL A 11 -7.92 8.36 9.52
C VAL A 11 -9.05 8.09 8.52
N ASP A 12 -8.75 8.33 7.25
CA ASP A 12 -9.68 8.07 6.15
C ASP A 12 -9.61 6.62 5.68
N VAL A 13 -10.76 5.96 5.56
CA VAL A 13 -10.85 4.59 5.04
C VAL A 13 -11.15 4.59 3.56
N VAL A 14 -10.13 4.36 2.73
CA VAL A 14 -10.33 4.16 1.30
C VAL A 14 -10.66 2.70 1.00
N LEU A 15 -11.85 2.47 0.44
CA LEU A 15 -12.25 1.16 -0.06
C LEU A 15 -11.65 0.93 -1.45
N TYR A 16 -10.36 0.57 -1.53
CA TYR A 16 -9.60 0.43 -2.80
C TYR A 16 -10.25 -0.45 -3.89
N MET A 17 -11.18 -1.33 -3.53
CA MET A 17 -11.95 -2.09 -4.52
C MET A 17 -12.99 -1.23 -5.25
N LYS A 18 -13.56 -0.24 -4.57
CA LYS A 18 -14.50 0.74 -5.13
C LYS A 18 -13.73 1.90 -5.76
N GLU A 19 -12.75 2.43 -5.02
CA GLU A 19 -11.94 3.60 -5.39
C GLU A 19 -10.47 3.19 -5.43
N PRO A 20 -10.04 2.45 -6.46
CA PRO A 20 -8.66 2.04 -6.58
C PRO A 20 -7.74 3.25 -6.79
N PRO A 21 -6.51 3.20 -6.25
CA PRO A 21 -5.50 4.19 -6.62
C PRO A 21 -5.22 4.07 -8.13
N ASP A 22 -5.05 5.21 -8.78
CA ASP A 22 -4.64 5.26 -10.18
C ASP A 22 -3.12 5.05 -10.31
N GLU A 23 -2.61 5.09 -11.54
CA GLU A 23 -1.18 4.90 -11.80
C GLU A 23 -0.32 5.95 -11.10
N ALA A 24 -0.75 7.22 -11.12
CA ALA A 24 0.01 8.32 -10.54
C ALA A 24 0.13 8.17 -9.02
N LEU A 25 -0.97 7.85 -8.34
CA LEU A 25 -0.99 7.57 -6.92
C LEU A 25 -0.18 6.31 -6.58
N LEU A 26 -0.31 5.23 -7.35
CA LEU A 26 0.50 4.02 -7.15
C LEU A 26 1.99 4.28 -7.27
N ARG A 27 2.43 5.09 -8.23
CA ARG A 27 3.84 5.49 -8.37
C ARG A 27 4.33 6.26 -7.15
N ARG A 28 3.52 7.19 -6.64
CA ARG A 28 3.84 7.92 -5.39
C ARG A 28 3.88 6.98 -4.19
N MET A 29 2.96 6.02 -4.12
CA MET A 29 2.94 5.04 -3.03
C MET A 29 4.17 4.14 -3.05
N VAL A 30 4.59 3.68 -4.22
CA VAL A 30 5.80 2.86 -4.39
C VAL A 30 7.05 3.66 -4.01
N ALA A 31 7.15 4.92 -4.41
CA ALA A 31 8.27 5.80 -4.05
C ALA A 31 8.33 6.09 -2.53
N GLY A 32 7.18 6.10 -1.86
CA GLY A 32 7.04 6.33 -0.42
C GLY A 32 7.07 5.09 0.45
N LEU A 33 7.20 3.90 -0.14
CA LEU A 33 7.05 2.64 0.58
C LEU A 33 8.25 2.36 1.49
N GLU A 34 7.96 2.08 2.76
CA GLU A 34 8.91 1.51 3.69
C GLU A 34 9.07 0.00 3.44
N GLY A 35 10.07 -0.36 2.65
CA GLY A 35 10.46 -1.74 2.37
C GLY A 35 10.51 -2.08 0.88
N PRO A 36 10.57 -3.39 0.54
CA PRO A 36 10.58 -3.85 -0.83
C PRO A 36 9.29 -3.49 -1.58
N VAL A 37 9.40 -2.95 -2.79
CA VAL A 37 8.25 -2.48 -3.59
C VAL A 37 7.26 -3.59 -3.91
N GLU A 38 7.74 -4.82 -4.07
CA GLU A 38 6.92 -6.01 -4.30
C GLU A 38 6.02 -6.38 -3.12
N ASP A 39 6.24 -5.83 -1.92
CA ASP A 39 5.38 -6.07 -0.76
C ASP A 39 4.01 -5.39 -0.91
N LEU A 40 3.88 -4.42 -1.81
CA LEU A 40 2.58 -3.87 -2.21
C LEU A 40 1.74 -4.88 -2.99
N VAL A 41 2.35 -5.94 -3.53
CA VAL A 41 1.66 -7.00 -4.28
C VAL A 41 1.32 -8.17 -3.36
N ARG A 42 0.02 -8.46 -3.25
CA ARG A 42 -0.51 -9.59 -2.51
C ARG A 42 -0.28 -10.90 -3.27
N LYS A 43 0.70 -11.67 -2.80
CA LYS A 43 1.10 -12.98 -3.37
C LYS A 43 0.23 -14.15 -2.86
N ASP A 44 -1.08 -14.08 -3.05
CA ASP A 44 -2.04 -15.10 -2.57
C ASP A 44 -2.51 -16.09 -3.67
N SER A 45 -3.62 -16.78 -3.44
CA SER A 45 -4.18 -17.73 -4.42
C SER A 45 -4.61 -17.06 -5.72
N GLN A 46 -4.98 -15.77 -5.74
CA GLN A 46 -5.26 -15.04 -6.98
C GLN A 46 -3.98 -14.80 -7.78
N PHE A 47 -2.90 -14.41 -7.11
CA PHE A 47 -1.59 -14.25 -7.75
C PHE A 47 -1.14 -15.55 -8.44
N LYS A 48 -1.29 -16.69 -7.74
CA LYS A 48 -0.98 -18.02 -8.29
C LYS A 48 -1.89 -18.43 -9.46
N LYS A 49 -3.20 -18.14 -9.37
CA LYS A 49 -4.16 -18.44 -10.44
C LYS A 49 -3.90 -17.65 -11.73
N LEU A 50 -3.29 -16.49 -11.60
CA LEU A 50 -2.87 -15.65 -12.73
C LEU A 50 -1.49 -16.07 -13.29
N GLU A 51 -0.89 -17.12 -12.74
CA GLU A 51 0.40 -17.68 -13.18
C GLU A 51 1.54 -16.64 -13.17
N LEU A 52 1.45 -15.66 -12.26
CA LEU A 52 2.45 -14.61 -12.10
C LEU A 52 3.69 -15.16 -11.38
N ILE A 53 4.87 -14.72 -11.81
CA ILE A 53 6.15 -15.09 -11.20
C ILE A 53 6.55 -13.98 -10.23
N ALA A 54 6.80 -14.34 -8.96
CA ALA A 54 7.09 -13.35 -7.92
C ALA A 54 8.37 -12.54 -8.20
N ASP A 55 9.37 -13.17 -8.80
CA ASP A 55 10.68 -12.58 -9.08
C ASP A 55 10.62 -11.47 -10.13
N ASP A 56 9.59 -11.45 -10.99
CA ASP A 56 9.38 -10.39 -11.99
C ASP A 56 9.12 -9.01 -11.36
N TYR A 57 8.71 -9.00 -10.09
CA TYR A 57 8.32 -7.78 -9.35
C TYR A 57 9.37 -7.31 -8.35
N VAL A 58 10.37 -8.14 -8.04
CA VAL A 58 11.38 -7.84 -7.00
C VAL A 58 12.20 -6.62 -7.40
N GLY A 59 12.12 -5.55 -6.60
CA GLY A 59 12.80 -4.29 -6.89
C GLY A 59 12.32 -3.56 -8.16
N ASN A 60 11.24 -4.02 -8.81
CA ASN A 60 10.75 -3.49 -10.07
C ASN A 60 9.48 -2.67 -9.87
N SER A 61 9.67 -1.38 -9.61
CA SER A 61 8.58 -0.43 -9.35
C SER A 61 7.57 -0.34 -10.51
N ASP A 62 8.06 -0.32 -11.75
CA ASP A 62 7.19 -0.20 -12.92
C ASP A 62 6.32 -1.45 -13.11
N ALA A 63 6.89 -2.64 -12.95
CA ALA A 63 6.12 -3.89 -13.03
C ALA A 63 5.05 -3.99 -11.92
N VAL A 64 5.38 -3.54 -10.70
CA VAL A 64 4.43 -3.49 -9.58
C VAL A 64 3.27 -2.53 -9.89
N VAL A 65 3.57 -1.31 -10.36
CA VAL A 65 2.55 -0.32 -10.71
C VAL A 65 1.66 -0.84 -11.83
N GLU A 66 2.25 -1.33 -12.91
CA GLU A 66 1.50 -1.84 -14.07
C GLU A 66 0.56 -3.00 -13.66
N LEU A 67 1.05 -3.93 -12.83
CA LEU A 67 0.25 -5.01 -12.32
C LEU A 67 -0.94 -4.49 -11.50
N LEU A 68 -0.71 -3.55 -10.58
CA LEU A 68 -1.73 -3.06 -9.66
C LEU A 68 -2.79 -2.19 -10.35
N VAL A 69 -2.42 -1.42 -11.38
CA VAL A 69 -3.37 -0.72 -12.25
C VAL A 69 -4.29 -1.72 -12.96
N ARG A 70 -3.71 -2.78 -13.53
CA ARG A 70 -4.48 -3.81 -14.25
C ARG A 70 -5.30 -4.69 -13.30
N ARG A 71 -4.80 -4.93 -12.09
CA ARG A 71 -5.30 -5.93 -11.13
C ARG A 71 -5.31 -5.38 -9.70
N LYS A 72 -6.12 -4.34 -9.46
CA LYS A 72 -6.30 -3.74 -8.11
C LYS A 72 -6.54 -4.74 -6.98
N ALA A 73 -7.13 -5.90 -7.28
CA ALA A 73 -7.38 -6.95 -6.30
C ALA A 73 -6.11 -7.55 -5.66
N LEU A 74 -4.99 -7.43 -6.34
CA LEU A 74 -3.67 -7.82 -5.87
C LEU A 74 -3.00 -6.76 -5.01
N LEU A 75 -3.62 -5.60 -4.76
CA LEU A 75 -3.08 -4.65 -3.79
C LEU A 75 -3.08 -5.28 -2.39
N GLN A 76 -1.95 -5.15 -1.70
CA GLN A 76 -1.77 -5.65 -0.35
C GLN A 76 -2.70 -4.92 0.63
N ARG A 77 -3.03 -5.58 1.75
CA ARG A 77 -4.00 -5.08 2.73
C ARG A 77 -3.65 -5.43 4.18
N PRO A 78 -3.81 -4.47 5.12
CA PRO A 78 -4.00 -3.04 4.85
C PRO A 78 -2.71 -2.39 4.32
N VAL A 79 -2.85 -1.31 3.55
CA VAL A 79 -1.76 -0.38 3.22
C VAL A 79 -2.11 0.93 3.90
N LEU A 80 -1.17 1.48 4.67
CA LEU A 80 -1.30 2.80 5.29
C LEU A 80 -0.55 3.79 4.44
N VAL A 81 -1.15 4.96 4.28
CA VAL A 81 -0.58 6.07 3.53
C VAL A 81 -0.72 7.30 4.40
N ARG A 82 0.36 8.08 4.51
CA ARG A 82 0.37 9.38 5.17
C ARG A 82 0.80 10.44 4.15
N GLY A 83 0.02 11.51 4.09
CA GLY A 83 0.18 12.60 3.14
C GLY A 83 -1.12 12.86 2.37
N ASP A 84 -1.09 13.89 1.52
CA ASP A 84 -2.22 14.29 0.69
C ASP A 84 -2.32 13.38 -0.55
N LEU A 85 -3.37 12.55 -0.62
CA LEU A 85 -3.60 11.63 -1.73
C LEU A 85 -3.90 12.36 -3.04
N ASP A 86 -4.57 13.51 -2.97
CA ASP A 86 -4.96 14.33 -4.14
C ASP A 86 -3.86 15.31 -4.57
N GLY A 87 -2.89 15.55 -3.70
CA GLY A 87 -1.74 16.42 -3.96
C GLY A 87 -0.64 15.79 -4.82
N THR A 88 0.47 16.51 -4.96
CA THR A 88 1.67 16.03 -5.68
C THR A 88 2.86 15.78 -4.76
N GLY A 89 2.65 15.91 -3.45
CA GLY A 89 3.71 15.75 -2.45
C GLY A 89 4.16 14.29 -2.28
N PRO A 90 5.29 14.07 -1.59
CA PRO A 90 5.71 12.74 -1.20
C PRO A 90 4.67 12.10 -0.27
N LEU A 91 4.63 10.78 -0.27
CA LEU A 91 3.82 9.97 0.63
C LEU A 91 4.77 9.14 1.50
N GLU A 92 4.37 8.88 2.74
CA GLU A 92 4.92 7.77 3.52
C GLU A 92 3.94 6.60 3.39
N VAL A 93 4.42 5.41 3.05
CA VAL A 93 3.58 4.25 2.81
C VAL A 93 4.13 3.05 3.57
N CYS A 94 3.23 2.31 4.22
CA CYS A 94 3.59 1.10 4.95
C CYS A 94 2.59 -0.02 4.66
N VAL A 95 3.10 -1.22 4.45
CA VAL A 95 2.28 -2.44 4.50
C VAL A 95 2.07 -2.80 5.96
N GLY A 96 0.83 -2.84 6.41
CA GLY A 96 0.45 -3.00 7.82
C GLY A 96 0.64 -4.41 8.40
N ARG A 97 1.76 -5.06 8.10
CA ARG A 97 2.15 -6.40 8.57
C ARG A 97 3.64 -6.41 8.92
N PRO A 98 4.04 -6.84 10.13
CA PRO A 98 3.20 -7.30 11.26
C PRO A 98 2.32 -6.18 11.84
N LYS A 99 1.35 -6.53 12.71
CA LYS A 99 0.42 -5.56 13.30
C LYS A 99 1.13 -4.40 14.01
N ASP A 100 2.31 -4.64 14.57
CA ASP A 100 3.08 -3.63 15.29
C ASP A 100 3.45 -2.44 14.39
N ARG A 101 3.66 -2.67 13.08
CA ARG A 101 3.86 -1.59 12.10
C ARG A 101 2.68 -0.63 12.00
N LEU A 102 1.46 -1.09 12.31
CA LEU A 102 0.29 -0.21 12.36
C LEU A 102 0.43 0.81 13.50
N TYR A 103 0.86 0.35 14.67
CA TYR A 103 1.04 1.21 15.84
C TYR A 103 2.20 2.18 15.66
N GLU A 104 3.32 1.72 15.09
CA GLU A 104 4.44 2.59 14.75
C GLU A 104 4.04 3.64 13.72
N PHE A 105 3.41 3.24 12.61
CA PHE A 105 3.04 4.15 11.55
C PHE A 105 1.91 5.13 11.94
N ILE A 106 0.95 4.72 12.78
CA ILE A 106 -0.13 5.61 13.24
C ILE A 106 0.34 6.47 14.42
N GLY A 107 1.07 5.87 15.38
CA GLY A 107 1.53 6.51 16.61
C GLY A 107 2.79 7.37 16.45
N ALA A 108 3.55 7.21 15.37
CA ALA A 108 4.61 8.14 14.98
C ALA A 108 4.03 9.45 14.43
N THR A 109 3.11 10.07 15.15
CA THR A 109 2.90 11.52 15.07
C THR A 109 4.22 12.16 15.50
N GLY A 110 4.96 12.71 14.54
CA GLY A 110 6.09 13.60 14.83
C GLY A 110 5.65 14.84 15.61
N PRO A 111 6.60 15.55 16.24
CA PRO A 111 6.33 16.72 17.09
C PRO A 111 5.65 17.89 16.36
#